data_AF-A0ABC9Y7M5-F1
#
_entry.id   AF-A0ABC9Y7M5-F1
#
_cell.length_a   1.000
_cell.length_b   1.000
_cell.length_c   1.000
_cell.angle_alpha   90.00
_cell.angle_beta   90.00
_cell.angle_gamma   90.00
#
_symmetry.space_group_name_H-M   'P 1'
#
loop_
_entity.id
_entity.type
_entity.pdbx_description
1 polymer ?
#
loop_
_entity_poly.entity_id
_entity_poly.type
_entity_poly.pdbx_seq_one_letter_code
_entity_poly.pdbx_strand_id
1 'polypeptide(L)'
;MDEELTESPWVRIKGSAGAGDIIAGVCYRPPDQEDQADEALYRQIGAASCSQALVLVGDFNHPDICWRDNTAGHKPSRTFLECADDNFLLQLREEPRRRSAMLDLILTNKESLVGDVKLKGSLGGSDQEMVEFRILRAARRACSKLTTLDFSRADFGLFRDLLGRIPWDKALEGRGAQDSWLVLKGHLLQAQGRCIPTKRKSGKTTKRSAWMNKELLGKVKQKKEAYRGWKQGQVAWEEYREIVQAAGDQVRKAKALIV
;
A
#
# COMPACT_ATOMS: atom_id res chain seq x y z
N MET A 1 10.45 10.77 -28.20
CA MET A 1 10.83 9.73 -27.23
C MET A 1 9.49 9.22 -26.73
N ASP A 2 9.01 8.16 -27.36
CA ASP A 2 7.63 7.70 -27.23
C ASP A 2 7.37 7.26 -25.79
N GLU A 3 6.55 8.05 -25.09
CA GLU A 3 5.89 7.61 -23.86
C GLU A 3 4.82 6.60 -24.29
N GLU A 4 5.22 5.33 -24.45
CA GLU A 4 4.29 4.22 -24.50
C GLU A 4 3.46 4.25 -23.21
N LEU A 5 2.16 4.47 -23.36
CA LEU A 5 1.12 4.53 -22.32
C LEU A 5 1.04 3.20 -21.57
N THR A 6 2.04 2.92 -20.75
CA THR A 6 2.00 1.82 -19.79
C THR A 6 1.32 2.35 -18.54
N GLU A 7 0.19 1.75 -18.16
CA GLU A 7 -0.55 2.06 -16.93
C GLU A 7 0.17 1.46 -15.71
N SER A 8 1.48 1.73 -15.59
CA SER A 8 2.35 1.19 -14.56
C SER A 8 3.04 2.31 -13.76
N PRO A 9 2.38 2.91 -12.75
CA PRO A 9 3.05 3.87 -11.91
C PRO A 9 4.16 3.22 -11.07
N TRP A 10 5.39 3.68 -11.27
CA TRP A 10 6.58 3.28 -10.51
C TRP A 10 6.99 4.36 -9.51
N VAL A 11 7.29 3.96 -8.28
CA VAL A 11 7.80 4.85 -7.23
C VAL A 11 9.08 4.31 -6.62
N ARG A 12 10.03 5.21 -6.39
CA ARG A 12 11.28 4.92 -5.66
C ARG A 12 11.13 5.37 -4.20
N ILE A 13 11.06 4.41 -3.30
CA ILE A 13 11.02 4.63 -1.84
C ILE A 13 12.47 4.70 -1.35
N LYS A 14 12.95 5.93 -1.16
CA LYS A 14 14.34 6.18 -0.76
C LYS A 14 14.69 5.58 0.59
N GLY A 15 15.93 5.12 0.70
CA GLY A 15 16.53 4.67 1.94
C GLY A 15 17.12 5.70 2.87
N SER A 16 17.12 5.37 4.15
CA SER A 16 18.10 5.94 5.09
C SER A 16 19.49 5.41 4.73
N ALA A 17 20.54 6.14 5.12
CA ALA A 17 21.93 5.76 4.86
C ALA A 17 22.19 4.26 5.12
N GLY A 18 22.61 3.55 4.08
CA GLY A 18 22.95 2.12 4.11
C GLY A 18 21.81 1.12 3.90
N ALA A 19 20.55 1.55 3.78
CA ALA A 19 19.40 0.64 3.73
C ALA A 19 18.83 0.35 2.32
N GLY A 20 19.54 0.73 1.25
CA GLY A 20 19.11 0.56 -0.16
C GLY A 20 17.86 1.35 -0.54
N ASP A 21 17.61 1.57 -1.82
CA ASP A 21 16.30 2.08 -2.26
C ASP A 21 15.36 0.91 -2.56
N ILE A 22 14.05 1.11 -2.38
CA ILE A 22 13.04 0.12 -2.77
C ILE A 22 12.29 0.68 -3.96
N ILE A 23 12.18 -0.10 -5.03
CA ILE A 23 11.29 0.21 -6.15
C ILE A 23 9.95 -0.47 -5.88
N ALA A 24 8.87 0.29 -5.98
CA ALA A 24 7.52 -0.23 -5.93
C ALA A 24 6.80 0.11 -7.24
N GLY A 25 6.27 -0.90 -7.92
CA GLY A 25 5.44 -0.74 -9.11
C GLY A 25 4.01 -1.18 -8.81
N VAL A 26 3.04 -0.44 -9.37
CA VAL A 26 1.68 -0.95 -9.54
C VAL A 26 1.45 -1.16 -11.02
N CYS A 27 0.88 -2.28 -11.42
CA CYS A 27 0.63 -2.60 -12.83
C CYS A 27 -0.82 -3.02 -13.04
N TYR A 28 -1.39 -2.60 -14.17
CA TYR A 28 -2.59 -3.19 -14.72
C TYR A 28 -2.29 -3.59 -16.16
N ARG A 29 -2.44 -4.89 -16.48
CA ARG A 29 -2.34 -5.41 -17.84
C ARG A 29 -3.73 -5.85 -18.29
N PRO A 30 -4.37 -5.18 -19.26
CA PRO A 30 -5.65 -5.60 -19.82
C PRO A 30 -5.60 -7.04 -20.37
N PRO A 31 -6.72 -7.79 -20.35
CA PRO A 31 -6.76 -9.18 -20.81
C PRO A 31 -6.38 -9.32 -22.30
N ASP A 32 -6.85 -8.38 -23.13
CA ASP A 32 -6.66 -8.35 -24.58
C ASP A 32 -5.50 -7.44 -25.03
N GLN A 33 -4.50 -7.23 -24.17
CA GLN A 33 -3.35 -6.39 -24.48
C GLN A 33 -2.50 -6.99 -25.63
N GLU A 34 -2.00 -6.11 -26.51
CA GLU A 34 -1.14 -6.49 -27.64
C GLU A 34 0.26 -6.92 -27.19
N ASP A 35 0.87 -7.87 -27.92
CA ASP A 35 2.20 -8.43 -27.63
C ASP A 35 3.27 -7.34 -27.44
N GLN A 36 3.24 -6.24 -28.20
CA GLN A 36 4.22 -5.14 -28.08
C GLN A 36 4.12 -4.41 -26.73
N ALA A 37 2.91 -4.18 -26.22
CA ALA A 37 2.70 -3.53 -24.93
C ALA A 37 3.10 -4.45 -23.77
N ASP A 38 2.87 -5.76 -23.90
CA ASP A 38 3.40 -6.77 -22.98
C ASP A 38 4.93 -6.75 -22.95
N GLU A 39 5.60 -6.71 -24.11
CA GLU A 39 7.07 -6.61 -24.18
C GLU A 39 7.61 -5.34 -23.49
N ALA A 40 6.96 -4.20 -23.71
CA ALA A 40 7.34 -2.94 -23.07
C ALA A 40 7.22 -3.04 -21.54
N LEU A 41 6.12 -3.61 -21.04
CA LEU A 41 5.92 -3.88 -19.63
C LEU A 41 7.01 -4.80 -19.07
N TYR A 42 7.33 -5.89 -19.76
CA TYR A 42 8.36 -6.84 -19.33
C TYR A 42 9.75 -6.22 -19.29
N ARG A 43 10.08 -5.33 -20.24
CA ARG A 43 11.33 -4.55 -20.18
C ARG A 43 11.37 -3.61 -18.97
N GLN A 44 10.26 -2.97 -18.61
CA GLN A 44 10.19 -2.14 -17.40
C GLN A 44 10.38 -2.98 -16.14
N ILE A 45 9.74 -4.14 -16.06
CA ILE A 45 9.89 -5.09 -14.94
C ILE A 45 11.36 -5.53 -14.84
N GLY A 46 12.00 -5.86 -15.96
CA GLY A 46 13.42 -6.25 -15.99
C GLY A 46 14.37 -5.12 -15.59
N ALA A 47 14.09 -3.89 -15.99
CA ALA A 47 14.87 -2.74 -15.53
C ALA A 47 14.69 -2.50 -14.02
N ALA A 48 13.48 -2.69 -13.49
CA ALA A 48 13.18 -2.53 -12.07
C ALA A 48 13.78 -3.65 -11.21
N SER A 49 13.83 -4.88 -11.71
CA SER A 49 14.33 -6.08 -11.01
C SER A 49 15.83 -6.00 -10.69
N CYS A 50 16.58 -5.22 -11.49
CA CYS A 50 17.99 -4.89 -11.23
C CYS A 50 18.20 -4.07 -9.95
N SER A 51 17.13 -3.57 -9.34
CA SER A 51 17.20 -2.88 -8.04
C SER A 51 17.35 -3.87 -6.88
N GLN A 52 18.04 -3.45 -5.82
CA GLN A 52 18.28 -4.30 -4.64
C GLN A 52 16.99 -4.80 -3.96
N ALA A 53 15.89 -4.08 -4.10
CA ALA A 53 14.59 -4.41 -3.54
C ALA A 53 13.48 -3.92 -4.46
N LEU A 54 12.65 -4.85 -4.95
CA LEU A 54 11.50 -4.59 -5.80
C LEU A 54 10.23 -5.20 -5.19
N VAL A 55 9.15 -4.44 -5.18
CA VAL A 55 7.78 -4.94 -4.97
C VAL A 55 6.93 -4.51 -6.16
N LEU A 56 6.26 -5.47 -6.79
CA LEU A 56 5.38 -5.23 -7.91
C LEU A 56 4.01 -5.80 -7.56
N VAL A 57 2.97 -4.98 -7.70
CA VAL A 57 1.59 -5.38 -7.37
C VAL A 57 0.68 -5.03 -8.53
N GLY A 58 -0.23 -5.91 -8.88
CA GLY A 58 -1.09 -5.60 -10.02
C GLY A 58 -2.00 -6.74 -10.42
N ASP A 59 -2.93 -6.40 -11.30
CA ASP A 59 -3.72 -7.37 -12.04
C ASP A 59 -3.07 -7.56 -13.42
N PHE A 60 -2.59 -8.78 -13.66
CA PHE A 60 -1.88 -9.13 -14.89
C PHE A 60 -2.76 -9.91 -15.87
N ASN A 61 -4.00 -10.26 -15.51
CA ASN A 61 -4.92 -10.99 -16.37
C ASN A 61 -4.33 -12.25 -17.06
N HIS A 62 -3.52 -13.03 -16.32
CA HIS A 62 -3.00 -14.33 -16.78
C HIS A 62 -3.65 -15.49 -16.00
N PRO A 63 -4.91 -15.86 -16.31
CA PRO A 63 -5.70 -16.80 -15.50
C PRO A 63 -5.22 -18.25 -15.54
N ASP A 64 -4.45 -18.61 -16.57
CA ASP A 64 -4.00 -19.97 -16.85
C ASP A 64 -2.63 -20.29 -16.26
N ILE A 65 -2.03 -19.38 -15.49
CA ILE A 65 -0.80 -19.64 -14.75
C ILE A 65 -1.11 -20.49 -13.52
N CYS A 66 -0.45 -21.65 -13.45
CA CYS A 66 -0.31 -22.44 -12.24
C CYS A 66 1.01 -22.04 -11.56
N TRP A 67 0.92 -21.29 -10.47
CA TRP A 67 2.09 -20.84 -9.70
C TRP A 67 2.70 -21.96 -8.87
N ARG A 68 1.89 -22.97 -8.50
CA ARG A 68 2.39 -24.16 -7.80
C ARG A 68 3.32 -25.00 -8.67
N ASP A 69 2.94 -25.21 -9.92
CA ASP A 69 3.67 -26.05 -10.86
C ASP A 69 4.61 -25.24 -11.76
N ASN A 70 4.58 -23.91 -11.64
CA ASN A 70 5.28 -22.96 -12.51
C ASN A 70 5.03 -23.23 -14.00
N THR A 71 3.76 -23.34 -14.39
CA THR A 71 3.36 -23.62 -15.78
C THR A 71 2.24 -22.69 -16.24
N ALA A 72 2.14 -22.47 -17.55
CA ALA A 72 1.06 -21.73 -18.17
C ALA A 72 0.66 -22.37 -19.50
N GLY A 73 -0.63 -22.32 -19.84
CA GLY A 73 -1.18 -22.96 -21.03
C GLY A 73 -1.04 -22.11 -22.30
N HIS A 74 -1.24 -20.79 -22.17
CA HIS A 74 -1.24 -19.83 -23.27
C HIS A 74 0.13 -19.16 -23.43
N LYS A 75 0.45 -18.76 -24.67
CA LYS A 75 1.72 -18.10 -25.01
C LYS A 75 1.98 -16.83 -24.17
N PRO A 76 1.05 -15.86 -24.05
CA PRO A 76 1.31 -14.63 -23.28
C PRO A 76 1.64 -14.91 -21.82
N SER A 77 0.90 -15.83 -21.20
CA SER A 77 1.10 -16.24 -19.80
C SER A 77 2.43 -16.98 -19.60
N ARG A 78 2.87 -17.80 -20.57
CA ARG A 78 4.21 -18.40 -20.55
C ARG A 78 5.31 -17.36 -20.65
N THR A 79 5.17 -16.38 -21.54
CA THR A 79 6.16 -15.30 -21.69
C THR A 79 6.23 -14.43 -20.43
N PHE A 80 5.10 -14.14 -19.79
CA PHE A 80 5.09 -13.48 -18.49
C PHE A 80 5.79 -14.30 -17.40
N LEU A 81 5.54 -15.62 -17.37
CA LEU A 81 6.16 -16.51 -16.40
C LEU A 81 7.68 -16.60 -16.59
N GLU A 82 8.14 -16.73 -17.83
CA GLU A 82 9.57 -16.65 -18.21
C GLU A 82 10.17 -15.32 -17.77
N CYS A 83 9.47 -14.20 -18.00
CA CYS A 83 9.90 -12.89 -17.52
C CYS A 83 10.02 -12.83 -15.99
N ALA A 84 9.06 -13.40 -15.25
CA ALA A 84 9.13 -13.45 -13.79
C ALA A 84 10.34 -14.27 -13.32
N ASP A 85 10.57 -15.43 -13.93
CA ASP A 85 11.68 -16.34 -13.60
C ASP A 85 13.05 -15.71 -13.93
N ASP A 86 13.22 -15.14 -15.12
CA ASP A 86 14.45 -14.45 -15.54
C ASP A 86 14.83 -13.28 -14.62
N ASN A 87 13.83 -12.70 -13.96
CA ASN A 87 13.98 -11.58 -13.04
C ASN A 87 13.94 -11.98 -11.56
N PHE A 88 13.96 -13.29 -11.26
CA PHE A 88 13.90 -13.85 -9.91
C PHE A 88 12.72 -13.33 -9.08
N LEU A 89 11.58 -13.08 -9.74
CA LEU A 89 10.38 -12.59 -9.09
C LEU A 89 9.60 -13.74 -8.45
N LEU A 90 9.34 -13.59 -7.17
CA LEU A 90 8.60 -14.55 -6.37
C LEU A 90 7.18 -14.03 -6.14
N GLN A 91 6.20 -14.88 -6.42
CA GLN A 91 4.81 -14.63 -6.08
C GLN A 91 4.56 -14.96 -4.60
N LEU A 92 4.08 -13.96 -3.84
CA LEU A 92 3.91 -14.07 -2.39
C LEU A 92 2.50 -14.43 -1.94
N ARG A 93 1.54 -14.42 -2.86
CA ARG A 93 0.17 -14.83 -2.56
C ARG A 93 0.05 -16.34 -2.71
N GLU A 94 -0.42 -17.00 -1.66
CA GLU A 94 -0.80 -18.41 -1.73
C GLU A 94 -2.01 -18.56 -2.65
N GLU A 95 -1.96 -19.51 -3.60
CA GLU A 95 -3.06 -19.76 -4.53
C GLU A 95 -4.38 -20.01 -3.78
N PRO A 96 -5.51 -19.49 -4.28
CA PRO A 96 -6.81 -19.82 -3.73
C PRO A 96 -7.03 -21.35 -3.71
N ARG A 97 -7.58 -21.89 -2.62
CA ARG A 97 -7.91 -23.34 -2.55
C ARG A 97 -9.06 -23.76 -3.48
N ARG A 98 -9.74 -22.80 -4.12
CA ARG A 98 -10.82 -23.02 -5.10
C ARG A 98 -10.28 -22.73 -6.50
N ARG A 99 -10.89 -23.29 -7.55
CA ARG A 99 -10.54 -23.10 -8.98
C ARG A 99 -10.77 -21.66 -9.50
N SER A 100 -10.44 -20.64 -8.72
CA SER A 100 -10.46 -19.24 -9.14
C SER A 100 -9.07 -18.85 -9.61
N ALA A 101 -8.97 -18.28 -10.80
CA ALA A 101 -7.73 -17.72 -11.33
C ALA A 101 -7.20 -16.62 -10.42
N MET A 102 -5.90 -16.67 -10.13
CA MET A 102 -5.22 -15.64 -9.34
C MET A 102 -4.67 -14.57 -10.29
N LEU A 103 -5.46 -13.51 -10.49
CA LEU A 103 -5.12 -12.41 -11.40
C LEU A 103 -4.32 -11.31 -10.70
N ASP A 104 -4.67 -11.02 -9.44
CA ASP A 104 -3.93 -10.09 -8.59
C ASP A 104 -2.68 -10.74 -8.02
N LEU A 105 -1.52 -10.21 -8.43
CA LEU A 105 -0.20 -10.71 -8.08
C LEU A 105 0.54 -9.75 -7.14
N ILE A 106 1.38 -10.33 -6.29
CA ILE A 106 2.36 -9.60 -5.47
C ILE A 106 3.70 -10.28 -5.73
N LEU A 107 4.48 -9.66 -6.60
CA LEU A 107 5.78 -10.13 -7.04
C LEU A 107 6.90 -9.37 -6.32
N THR A 108 7.95 -10.08 -5.90
CA THR A 108 9.15 -9.46 -5.33
C THR A 108 10.40 -10.22 -5.71
N ASN A 109 11.51 -9.52 -5.89
CA ASN A 109 12.82 -10.15 -6.04
C ASN A 109 13.48 -10.53 -4.69
N LYS A 110 12.80 -10.26 -3.57
CA LYS A 110 13.31 -10.52 -2.23
C LYS A 110 12.18 -10.91 -1.29
N GLU A 111 12.05 -12.20 -1.01
CA GLU A 111 10.97 -12.75 -0.15
C GLU A 111 10.87 -12.04 1.22
N SER A 112 12.01 -11.78 1.87
CA SER A 112 12.05 -11.08 3.17
C SER A 112 11.60 -9.61 3.15
N LEU A 113 11.38 -9.02 1.97
CA LEU A 113 10.97 -7.63 1.80
C LEU A 113 9.48 -7.43 2.11
N VAL A 114 8.65 -8.46 1.97
CA VAL A 114 7.21 -8.35 2.14
C VAL A 114 6.74 -9.37 3.18
N GLY A 115 5.90 -8.94 4.11
CA GLY A 115 5.36 -9.81 5.15
C GLY A 115 3.92 -9.48 5.51
N ASP A 116 3.31 -10.31 6.35
CA ASP A 116 1.93 -10.17 6.82
C ASP A 116 0.89 -10.04 5.67
N VAL A 117 1.07 -10.76 4.56
CA VAL A 117 0.12 -10.76 3.43
C VAL A 117 -1.21 -11.36 3.90
N LYS A 118 -2.31 -10.62 3.73
CA LYS A 118 -3.66 -10.96 4.16
C LYS A 118 -4.68 -10.53 3.14
N LEU A 119 -5.63 -11.41 2.86
CA LEU A 119 -6.84 -11.06 2.13
C LEU A 119 -7.80 -10.40 3.11
N LYS A 120 -8.11 -9.14 2.86
CA LYS A 120 -9.27 -8.45 3.39
C LYS A 120 -10.39 -8.62 2.37
N GLY A 121 -11.61 -8.86 2.85
CA GLY A 121 -12.76 -9.07 1.96
C GLY A 121 -12.97 -7.94 0.96
N SER A 122 -14.01 -8.06 0.13
CA SER A 122 -14.28 -7.07 -0.91
C SER A 122 -14.33 -5.64 -0.39
N LEU A 123 -13.72 -4.72 -1.13
CA LEU A 123 -13.86 -3.29 -0.87
C LEU A 123 -15.15 -2.81 -1.55
N GLY A 124 -16.21 -2.63 -0.75
CA GLY A 124 -17.52 -2.23 -1.27
C GLY A 124 -18.20 -3.36 -2.05
N GLY A 125 -18.77 -3.04 -3.21
CA GLY A 125 -19.43 -4.01 -4.10
C GLY A 125 -18.50 -4.61 -5.17
N SER A 126 -17.18 -4.47 -5.03
CA SER A 126 -16.22 -5.06 -5.97
C SER A 126 -16.11 -6.58 -5.78
N ASP A 127 -15.96 -7.31 -6.88
CA ASP A 127 -15.69 -8.74 -6.88
C ASP A 127 -14.21 -9.05 -6.56
N GLN A 128 -13.36 -8.02 -6.45
CA GLN A 128 -11.94 -8.13 -6.11
C GLN A 128 -11.71 -8.17 -4.60
N GLU A 129 -10.86 -9.10 -4.15
CA GLU A 129 -10.42 -9.18 -2.76
C GLU A 129 -9.32 -8.16 -2.48
N MET A 130 -9.45 -7.40 -1.39
CA MET A 130 -8.40 -6.47 -0.99
C MET A 130 -7.20 -7.25 -0.45
N VAL A 131 -6.00 -6.97 -0.95
CA VAL A 131 -4.77 -7.54 -0.36
C VAL A 131 -4.07 -6.51 0.53
N GLU A 132 -3.90 -6.85 1.81
CA GLU A 132 -3.08 -6.08 2.75
C GLU A 132 -1.74 -6.80 2.94
N PHE A 133 -0.63 -6.08 2.80
CA PHE A 133 0.70 -6.59 3.11
C PHE A 133 1.57 -5.49 3.72
N ARG A 134 2.75 -5.86 4.23
CA ARG A 134 3.73 -4.93 4.77
C ARG A 134 5.05 -5.05 4.03
N ILE A 135 5.55 -3.92 3.56
CA ILE A 135 6.94 -3.82 3.08
C ILE A 135 7.84 -3.69 4.32
N LEU A 136 8.55 -4.77 4.64
CA LEU A 136 9.44 -4.89 5.77
C LEU A 136 10.78 -4.22 5.45
N ARG A 137 11.23 -3.41 6.40
CA ARG A 137 12.52 -2.74 6.28
C ARG A 137 13.20 -2.61 7.63
N ALA A 138 14.47 -2.99 7.67
CA ALA A 138 15.35 -2.64 8.78
C ALA A 138 15.64 -1.14 8.73
N ALA A 139 14.84 -0.33 9.42
CA ALA A 139 15.09 1.09 9.58
C ALA A 139 15.44 1.38 11.04
N ARG A 140 16.58 2.05 11.28
CA ARG A 140 16.68 2.89 12.48
C ARG A 140 15.63 3.97 12.32
N ARG A 141 14.72 4.05 13.29
CA ARG A 141 13.54 4.94 13.25
C ARG A 141 14.00 6.40 13.28
N ALA A 142 14.34 6.96 12.13
CA ALA A 142 14.40 8.40 11.97
C ALA A 142 12.96 8.91 12.08
N CYS A 143 12.70 9.77 13.07
CA CYS A 143 11.43 10.46 13.16
C CYS A 143 11.34 11.36 11.92
N SER A 144 10.60 10.93 10.89
CA SER A 144 10.34 11.80 9.75
C SER A 144 9.55 12.99 10.26
N LYS A 145 10.13 14.19 10.13
CA LYS A 145 9.46 15.46 10.42
C LYS A 145 8.48 15.75 9.28
N LEU A 146 7.50 14.86 9.06
CA LEU A 146 6.52 15.01 7.99
C LEU A 146 5.58 16.15 8.38
N THR A 147 5.65 17.25 7.64
CA THR A 147 4.65 18.32 7.67
C THR A 147 3.48 17.93 6.78
N THR A 148 2.28 17.95 7.34
CA THR A 148 1.02 17.71 6.62
C THR A 148 0.14 18.95 6.74
N LEU A 149 -0.71 19.22 5.76
CA LEU A 149 -1.70 20.30 5.86
C LEU A 149 -2.66 20.05 7.03
N ASP A 150 -3.01 21.12 7.73
CA ASP A 150 -3.91 21.09 8.87
C ASP A 150 -5.28 21.66 8.50
N PHE A 151 -6.07 20.87 7.77
CA PHE A 151 -7.39 21.28 7.29
C PHE A 151 -8.37 21.70 8.40
N SER A 152 -8.20 21.24 9.65
CA SER A 152 -9.03 21.70 10.77
C SER A 152 -8.78 23.16 11.17
N ARG A 153 -7.66 23.74 10.74
CA ARG A 153 -7.32 25.15 10.95
C ARG A 153 -7.34 25.95 9.64
N ALA A 154 -7.89 25.37 8.57
CA ALA A 154 -7.97 26.04 7.28
C ALA A 154 -9.00 27.18 7.35
N ASP A 155 -8.64 28.32 6.77
CA ASP A 155 -9.59 29.39 6.49
C ASP A 155 -10.25 29.16 5.13
N PHE A 156 -11.37 28.42 5.15
CA PHE A 156 -12.13 28.12 3.94
C PHE A 156 -12.85 29.35 3.36
N GLY A 157 -13.10 30.39 4.16
CA GLY A 157 -13.67 31.66 3.68
C GLY A 157 -12.67 32.37 2.79
N LEU A 158 -11.47 32.62 3.31
CA LEU A 158 -10.37 33.21 2.54
C LEU A 158 -10.00 32.35 1.32
N PHE A 159 -10.02 31.02 1.45
CA PHE A 159 -9.74 30.12 0.33
C PHE A 159 -10.73 30.29 -0.82
N ARG A 160 -12.03 30.37 -0.48
CA ARG A 160 -13.09 30.62 -1.46
C ARG A 160 -12.96 32.00 -2.09
N ASP A 161 -12.66 33.02 -1.31
CA ASP A 161 -12.49 34.39 -1.81
C ASP A 161 -11.31 34.50 -2.78
N LEU A 162 -10.18 33.87 -2.46
CA LEU A 162 -9.00 33.86 -3.33
C LEU A 162 -9.29 33.17 -4.67
N LEU A 163 -10.03 32.06 -4.67
CA LEU A 163 -10.40 31.37 -5.90
C LEU A 163 -11.52 32.07 -6.66
N GLY A 164 -12.47 32.69 -5.96
CA GLY A 164 -13.60 33.41 -6.54
C GLY A 164 -13.23 34.73 -7.20
N ARG A 165 -12.10 35.35 -6.81
CA ARG A 165 -11.58 36.58 -7.43
C ARG A 165 -10.86 36.35 -8.75
N ILE A 166 -10.59 35.11 -9.11
CA ILE A 166 -9.88 34.79 -10.36
C ILE A 166 -10.89 34.87 -11.52
N PRO A 167 -10.61 35.66 -12.56
CA PRO A 167 -11.46 35.69 -13.75
C PRO A 167 -11.21 34.43 -14.59
N TRP A 168 -11.83 33.31 -14.20
CA TRP A 168 -11.58 31.98 -14.78
C TRP A 168 -11.82 31.96 -16.29
N ASP A 169 -12.83 32.67 -16.78
CA ASP A 169 -13.12 32.76 -18.21
C ASP A 169 -11.91 33.25 -19.00
N LYS A 170 -11.22 34.29 -18.51
CA LYS A 170 -9.99 34.82 -19.12
C LYS A 170 -8.77 33.96 -18.84
N ALA A 171 -8.70 33.37 -17.64
CA ALA A 171 -7.56 32.55 -17.24
C ALA A 171 -7.45 31.27 -18.08
N LEU A 172 -8.59 30.75 -18.53
CA LEU A 172 -8.72 29.50 -19.28
C LEU A 172 -8.99 29.70 -20.79
N GLU A 173 -9.26 30.94 -21.23
CA GLU A 173 -9.54 31.25 -22.63
C GLU A 173 -8.43 30.77 -23.58
N GLY A 174 -8.82 30.07 -24.64
CA GLY A 174 -7.90 29.61 -25.69
C GLY A 174 -6.91 28.52 -25.27
N ARG A 175 -7.03 27.96 -24.05
CA ARG A 175 -6.12 26.92 -23.54
C ARG A 175 -6.67 25.52 -23.80
N GLY A 176 -5.77 24.57 -24.07
CA GLY A 176 -6.09 23.14 -24.06
C GLY A 176 -6.38 22.62 -22.65
N ALA A 177 -6.88 21.39 -22.55
CA ALA A 177 -7.25 20.77 -21.27
C ALA A 177 -6.07 20.68 -20.29
N GLN A 178 -4.89 20.29 -20.77
CA GLN A 178 -3.69 20.16 -19.95
C GLN A 178 -3.19 21.52 -19.43
N ASP A 179 -3.14 22.54 -20.28
CA ASP A 179 -2.72 23.89 -19.90
C ASP A 179 -3.72 24.52 -18.91
N SER A 180 -5.02 24.33 -19.16
CA SER A 180 -6.09 24.75 -18.25
C SER A 180 -5.96 24.11 -16.87
N TRP A 181 -5.64 22.81 -16.82
CA TRP A 181 -5.41 22.10 -15.57
C TRP A 181 -4.21 22.66 -14.80
N LEU A 182 -3.10 22.97 -15.48
CA LEU A 182 -1.92 23.54 -14.84
C LEU A 182 -2.21 24.92 -14.24
N VAL A 183 -2.97 25.77 -14.94
CA VAL A 183 -3.41 27.08 -14.43
C VAL A 183 -4.29 26.93 -13.19
N LEU A 184 -5.29 26.06 -13.24
CA LEU A 184 -6.18 25.77 -12.11
C LEU A 184 -5.37 25.27 -10.90
N LYS A 185 -4.51 24.26 -11.12
CA LYS A 185 -3.66 23.67 -10.09
C LYS A 185 -2.74 24.70 -9.46
N GLY A 186 -2.16 25.60 -10.26
CA GLY A 186 -1.30 26.68 -9.78
C GLY A 186 -2.02 27.59 -8.78
N HIS A 187 -3.19 28.09 -9.18
CA HIS A 187 -4.01 28.95 -8.32
C HIS A 187 -4.53 28.23 -7.07
N LEU A 188 -4.93 26.97 -7.20
CA LEU A 188 -5.38 26.14 -6.09
C LEU A 188 -4.27 25.95 -5.04
N LEU A 189 -3.05 25.60 -5.49
CA LEU A 189 -1.91 25.42 -4.60
C LEU A 189 -1.46 26.73 -3.95
N GLN A 190 -1.56 27.85 -4.68
CA GLN A 190 -1.27 29.18 -4.14
C GLN A 190 -2.28 29.56 -3.03
N ALA A 191 -3.57 29.36 -3.27
CA ALA A 191 -4.61 29.59 -2.26
C ALA A 191 -4.42 28.64 -1.07
N GLN A 192 -4.08 27.37 -1.32
CA GLN A 192 -3.86 26.36 -0.29
C GLN A 192 -2.71 26.76 0.65
N GLY A 193 -1.60 27.26 0.09
CA GLY A 193 -0.46 27.71 0.87
C GLY A 193 -0.75 28.93 1.75
N ARG A 194 -1.74 29.75 1.39
CA ARG A 194 -2.15 30.94 2.17
C ARG A 194 -3.20 30.62 3.23
N CYS A 195 -4.09 29.68 2.94
CA CYS A 195 -5.26 29.43 3.79
C CYS A 195 -5.13 28.22 4.70
N ILE A 196 -4.26 27.26 4.37
CA ILE A 196 -4.16 26.00 5.10
C ILE A 196 -2.79 25.91 5.77
N PRO A 197 -2.71 26.11 7.09
CA PRO A 197 -1.45 25.99 7.81
C PRO A 197 -0.95 24.54 7.75
N THR A 198 0.37 24.36 7.89
CA THR A 198 0.96 23.02 8.03
C THR A 198 1.09 22.65 9.50
N LYS A 199 0.81 21.39 9.83
CA LYS A 199 1.15 20.79 11.12
C LYS A 199 2.25 19.76 10.95
N ARG A 200 3.15 19.72 11.94
CA ARG A 200 4.11 18.63 12.04
C ARG A 200 3.39 17.42 12.61
N LYS A 201 3.51 16.27 11.95
CA LYS A 201 3.23 14.99 12.62
C LYS A 201 4.34 14.77 13.63
N SER A 202 4.10 15.13 14.89
CA SER A 202 4.96 14.68 15.98
C SER A 202 4.88 13.15 16.05
N GLY A 203 6.01 12.46 15.85
CA GLY A 203 6.10 11.04 16.13
C GLY A 203 5.79 10.81 17.61
N LYS A 204 4.55 10.42 17.91
CA LYS A 204 3.93 10.28 19.24
C LYS A 204 3.48 11.60 19.89
N THR A 205 2.18 11.82 19.83
CA THR A 205 1.41 11.53 21.03
C THR A 205 0.58 10.29 20.72
N THR A 206 0.83 9.19 21.42
CA THR A 206 -0.24 8.28 21.80
C THR A 206 -1.29 9.15 22.50
N LYS A 207 -2.17 9.78 21.72
CA LYS A 207 -3.47 10.18 22.23
C LYS A 207 -4.08 8.82 22.56
N ARG A 208 -3.97 8.45 23.84
CA ARG A 208 -4.50 7.21 24.37
C ARG A 208 -5.90 7.10 23.78
N SER A 209 -6.18 6.04 23.02
CA SER A 209 -7.55 5.82 22.59
C SER A 209 -8.40 5.84 23.87
N ALA A 210 -9.52 6.55 23.88
CA ALA A 210 -10.27 6.81 25.11
C ALA A 210 -10.63 5.51 25.86
N TRP A 211 -10.70 4.37 25.14
CA TRP A 211 -10.99 3.04 25.69
C TRP A 211 -9.79 2.38 26.39
N MET A 212 -8.58 2.93 26.29
CA MET A 212 -7.34 2.27 26.71
C MET A 212 -6.83 2.79 28.06
N ASN A 213 -7.42 2.27 29.14
CA ASN A 213 -7.04 2.58 30.52
C ASN A 213 -5.82 1.75 31.02
N LYS A 214 -5.34 2.06 32.24
CA LYS A 214 -4.15 1.41 32.85
C LYS A 214 -4.37 -0.10 33.09
N GLU A 215 -5.60 -0.50 33.38
CA GLU A 215 -5.98 -1.90 33.63
C GLU A 215 -5.89 -2.76 32.36
N LEU A 216 -6.47 -2.30 31.25
CA LEU A 216 -6.42 -2.99 29.95
C LEU A 216 -4.99 -3.13 29.43
N LEU A 217 -4.13 -2.14 29.70
CA LEU A 217 -2.70 -2.21 29.44
C LEU A 217 -2.02 -3.36 30.21
N GLY A 218 -2.40 -3.54 31.49
CA GLY A 218 -1.96 -4.68 32.29
C GLY A 218 -2.35 -6.02 31.65
N LYS A 219 -3.58 -6.13 31.15
CA LYS A 219 -4.06 -7.37 30.50
C LYS A 219 -3.41 -7.64 29.14
N VAL A 220 -3.14 -6.59 28.35
CA VAL A 220 -2.37 -6.71 27.11
C VAL A 220 -0.93 -7.15 27.40
N LYS A 221 -0.34 -6.67 28.50
CA LYS A 221 1.00 -7.09 28.95
C LYS A 221 0.99 -8.55 29.40
N GLN A 222 0.01 -8.96 30.20
CA GLN A 222 -0.19 -10.34 30.65
C GLN A 222 -0.38 -11.29 29.47
N LYS A 223 -1.16 -10.90 28.45
CA LYS A 223 -1.30 -11.67 27.20
C LYS A 223 0.04 -11.83 26.46
N LYS A 224 0.87 -10.79 26.41
CA LYS A 224 2.20 -10.87 25.79
C LYS A 224 3.16 -11.75 26.58
N GLU A 225 3.08 -11.70 27.91
CA GLU A 225 3.84 -12.56 28.82
C GLU A 225 3.43 -14.03 28.65
N ALA A 226 2.13 -14.32 28.64
CA ALA A 226 1.60 -15.65 28.39
C ALA A 226 1.99 -16.19 27.02
N TYR A 227 1.98 -15.36 25.97
CA TYR A 227 2.47 -15.76 24.64
C TYR A 227 3.95 -16.14 24.65
N ARG A 228 4.80 -15.38 25.36
CA ARG A 228 6.23 -15.72 25.49
C ARG A 228 6.42 -17.02 26.27
N GLY A 229 5.69 -17.18 27.38
CA GLY A 229 5.73 -18.40 28.19
C GLY A 229 5.30 -19.64 27.40
N TRP A 230 4.19 -19.54 26.65
CA TRP A 230 3.73 -20.62 25.78
C TRP A 230 4.74 -20.96 24.68
N LYS A 231 5.30 -19.95 24.01
CA LYS A 231 6.35 -20.13 22.98
C LYS A 231 7.60 -20.81 23.54
N GLN A 232 7.88 -20.63 24.82
CA GLN A 232 9.02 -21.22 25.54
C GLN A 232 8.67 -22.54 26.25
N GLY A 233 7.44 -23.06 26.09
CA GLY A 233 6.98 -24.29 26.73
C GLY A 233 6.73 -24.17 28.24
N GLN A 234 6.72 -22.95 28.79
CA GLN A 234 6.55 -22.67 30.22
C GLN A 234 5.08 -22.51 30.63
N VAL A 235 4.18 -22.32 29.66
CA VAL A 235 2.74 -22.10 29.88
C VAL A 235 1.98 -23.05 28.97
N ALA A 236 0.98 -23.75 29.52
CA ALA A 236 0.13 -24.64 28.75
C ALA A 236 -0.71 -23.86 27.73
N TRP A 237 -1.06 -24.51 26.62
CA TRP A 237 -1.87 -23.86 25.58
C TRP A 237 -3.23 -23.40 26.11
N GLU A 238 -3.83 -24.19 27.00
CA GLU A 238 -5.12 -23.93 27.63
C GLU A 238 -5.07 -22.63 28.46
N GLU A 239 -4.04 -22.47 29.27
CA GLU A 239 -3.82 -21.29 30.11
C GLU A 239 -3.55 -20.03 29.28
N TYR A 240 -2.76 -20.15 28.21
CA TYR A 240 -2.58 -19.05 27.25
C TYR A 240 -3.91 -18.66 26.58
N ARG A 241 -4.69 -19.65 26.14
CA ARG A 241 -5.97 -19.42 25.46
C ARG A 241 -6.97 -18.68 26.35
N GLU A 242 -7.06 -19.05 27.63
CA GLU A 242 -7.92 -18.39 28.62
C GLU A 242 -7.53 -16.93 28.83
N ILE A 243 -6.23 -16.64 29.00
CA ILE A 243 -5.71 -15.27 29.15
C ILE A 243 -6.01 -14.43 27.89
N VAL A 244 -5.89 -15.03 26.70
CA VAL A 244 -6.19 -14.35 25.43
C VAL A 244 -7.67 -14.03 25.30
N GLN A 245 -8.56 -14.98 25.62
CA GLN A 245 -10.01 -14.81 25.57
C GLN A 245 -10.46 -13.72 26.55
N ALA A 246 -10.04 -13.81 27.81
CA ALA A 246 -10.38 -12.83 28.85
C ALA A 246 -9.90 -11.42 28.48
N ALA A 247 -8.67 -11.26 27.98
CA ALA A 247 -8.17 -9.97 27.52
C ALA A 247 -8.94 -9.45 26.29
N GLY A 248 -9.33 -10.34 25.37
CA GLY A 248 -10.12 -10.02 24.18
C GLY A 248 -11.51 -9.51 24.53
N ASP A 249 -12.20 -10.16 25.47
CA ASP A 249 -13.55 -9.80 25.91
C ASP A 249 -13.59 -8.41 26.55
N GLN A 250 -12.61 -8.11 27.39
CA GLN A 250 -12.55 -6.81 28.05
C GLN A 250 -12.18 -5.68 27.10
N VAL A 251 -11.30 -5.93 26.12
CA VAL A 251 -11.02 -4.97 25.06
C VAL A 251 -12.27 -4.72 24.20
N ARG A 252 -13.05 -5.75 23.90
CA ARG A 252 -14.33 -5.61 23.17
C ARG A 252 -15.34 -4.78 23.97
N LYS A 253 -15.53 -5.07 25.26
CA LYS A 253 -16.41 -4.28 26.15
C LYS A 253 -15.97 -2.82 26.26
N ALA A 254 -14.68 -2.57 26.45
CA ALA A 254 -14.14 -1.21 26.56
C ALA A 254 -14.29 -0.40 25.26
N LYS A 255 -14.21 -1.05 24.10
CA LYS A 255 -14.44 -0.40 22.81
C LYS A 255 -15.93 -0.11 22.55
N ALA A 256 -16.83 -0.97 23.05
CA ALA A 256 -18.27 -0.78 22.91
C ALA A 256 -18.82 0.40 23.72
N LEU A 257 -18.14 0.81 24.82
CA LEU A 257 -18.53 1.94 25.67
C LEU A 257 -18.20 3.33 25.10
N ILE A 258 -17.61 3.42 23.90
CA ILE A 258 -17.15 4.68 23.27
C ILE A 258 -17.83 4.91 21.91
N VAL A 259 -18.74 4.03 21.51
CA VAL A 259 -19.62 4.21 20.34
C VAL A 259 -20.89 4.93 20.77
#